data_AF-A0A662USI9-F1
#
_entry.id   AF-A0A662USI9-F1
#
_cell.length_a   1.000
_cell.length_b   1.000
_cell.length_c   1.000
_cell.angle_alpha   90.00
_cell.angle_beta   90.00
_cell.angle_gamma   90.00
#
_symmetry.space_group_name_H-M   'P 1'
#
loop_
_entity.id
_entity.type
_entity.pdbx_description
1 polymer ?
#
loop_
_entity_poly.entity_id
_entity_poly.type
_entity_poly.pdbx_seq_one_letter_code
_entity_poly.pdbx_strand_id
1 'polypeptide(L)'
;METVGKNILDEIRNLSVKLGEAIEKALEEADRLCREEKDRLEGVKKAREFLKEVYDRTISVRLPLNELKAYIEMYDDLHEKVAKEEARKKAIQYRLEHGGCIVVKFVPCGKHCSGCPHGPYKYRVVKIGGKQHWFYLGKA
;
A
#
# COMPACT_ATOMS: atom_id res chain seq x y z
N MET A 1 -38.54 58.97 69.47
CA MET A 1 -37.23 58.68 68.84
C MET A 1 -36.85 57.20 68.92
N GLU A 2 -37.35 56.40 69.88
CA GLU A 2 -37.02 54.96 70.02
C GLU A 2 -37.53 54.05 68.89
N THR A 3 -38.60 54.42 68.19
CA THR A 3 -39.21 53.61 67.11
C THR A 3 -38.42 53.64 65.79
N VAL A 4 -37.67 54.71 65.53
CA VAL A 4 -36.87 54.87 64.30
C VAL A 4 -35.60 54.02 64.38
N GLY A 5 -34.96 53.95 65.56
CA GLY A 5 -33.74 53.16 65.77
C GLY A 5 -33.95 51.64 65.66
N LYS A 6 -35.10 51.12 66.12
CA LYS A 6 -35.45 49.69 65.96
C LYS A 6 -35.65 49.30 64.49
N ASN A 7 -36.31 50.16 63.72
CA ASN A 7 -36.60 49.91 62.30
C ASN A 7 -35.32 49.79 61.45
N ILE A 8 -34.34 50.68 61.70
CA ILE A 8 -33.04 50.67 61.02
C ILE A 8 -32.24 49.41 61.37
N LEU A 9 -32.25 48.96 62.63
CA LEU A 9 -31.54 47.76 63.06
C LEU A 9 -32.13 46.48 62.43
N ASP A 10 -33.46 46.41 62.31
CA ASP A 10 -34.12 45.28 61.63
C ASP A 10 -33.82 45.27 60.13
N GLU A 11 -33.72 46.44 59.49
CA GLU A 11 -33.34 46.58 58.10
C GLU A 11 -31.89 46.14 57.84
N ILE A 12 -30.96 46.58 58.69
CA ILE A 12 -29.55 46.16 58.65
C ILE A 12 -29.44 44.65 58.82
N ARG A 13 -30.21 44.07 59.75
CA ARG A 13 -30.21 42.62 60.00
C ARG A 13 -30.77 41.84 58.81
N ASN A 14 -31.83 42.35 58.18
CA ASN A 14 -32.41 41.73 57.00
C ASN A 14 -31.45 41.81 55.80
N LEU A 15 -30.77 42.95 55.62
CA LEU A 15 -29.73 43.12 54.61
C LEU A 15 -28.53 42.21 54.87
N SER A 16 -28.10 42.03 56.13
CA SER A 16 -26.98 41.14 56.45
C SER A 16 -27.31 39.67 56.18
N VAL A 17 -28.55 39.24 56.46
CA VAL A 17 -29.02 37.89 56.11
C VAL A 17 -29.04 37.69 54.59
N LYS A 18 -29.66 38.62 53.85
CA LYS A 18 -29.71 38.56 52.38
C LYS A 18 -28.33 38.57 51.75
N LEU A 19 -27.41 39.36 52.31
CA LEU A 19 -26.02 39.39 51.87
C LEU A 19 -25.32 38.06 52.14
N GLY A 20 -25.54 37.46 53.31
CA GLY A 20 -25.04 36.13 53.65
C GLY A 20 -25.52 35.06 52.67
N GLU A 21 -26.83 35.01 52.41
CA GLU A 21 -27.43 34.07 51.44
C GLU A 21 -26.90 34.28 50.01
N ALA A 22 -26.69 35.54 49.60
CA ALA A 22 -26.13 35.85 48.28
C ALA A 22 -24.67 35.40 48.16
N ILE A 23 -23.87 35.57 49.21
CA ILE A 23 -22.49 35.11 49.26
C ILE A 23 -22.43 33.58 49.19
N GLU A 24 -23.27 32.89 49.96
CA GLU A 24 -23.31 31.43 50.01
C GLU A 24 -23.64 30.84 48.63
N LYS A 25 -24.67 31.37 47.96
CA LYS A 25 -25.01 30.98 46.58
C LYS A 25 -23.88 31.24 45.58
N ALA A 26 -23.18 32.36 45.71
CA ALA A 26 -22.05 32.68 44.83
C ALA A 26 -20.88 31.71 45.03
N LEU A 27 -20.62 31.28 46.27
CA LEU A 27 -19.58 30.30 46.58
C LEU A 27 -19.94 28.91 46.03
N GLU A 28 -21.19 28.47 46.20
CA GLU A 28 -21.67 27.19 45.63
C GLU A 28 -21.53 27.14 44.11
N GLU A 29 -21.86 28.25 43.43
CA GLU A 29 -21.74 28.36 41.99
C GLU A 29 -20.27 28.38 41.54
N ALA A 30 -19.40 29.08 42.25
CA ALA A 30 -17.96 29.07 41.97
C ALA A 30 -17.36 27.67 42.14
N ASP A 31 -17.77 26.92 43.16
CA ASP A 31 -17.33 25.53 43.38
C ASP A 31 -17.83 24.60 42.27
N ARG A 32 -19.07 24.80 41.80
CA ARG A 32 -19.63 24.05 40.66
C ARG A 32 -18.81 24.29 39.41
N LEU A 33 -18.56 25.55 39.04
CA LEU A 33 -17.76 25.92 37.87
C LEU A 33 -16.32 25.40 37.96
N CYS A 34 -15.70 25.46 39.15
CA CYS A 34 -14.36 24.90 39.37
C CYS A 34 -14.32 23.39 39.14
N ARG A 35 -15.36 22.64 39.58
CA ARG A 35 -15.46 21.19 39.33
C ARG A 35 -15.64 20.89 37.85
N GLU A 36 -16.52 21.60 37.16
CA GLU A 36 -16.77 21.42 35.72
C GLU A 36 -15.51 21.68 34.89
N GLU A 37 -14.75 22.75 35.20
CA GLU A 37 -13.53 23.06 34.47
C GLU A 37 -12.41 22.04 34.76
N LYS A 38 -12.33 21.52 35.99
CA LYS A 38 -11.39 20.43 36.34
C LYS A 38 -11.68 19.15 35.55
N ASP A 39 -12.95 18.75 35.46
CA ASP A 39 -13.36 17.56 34.72
C ASP A 39 -13.09 17.71 33.21
N ARG A 40 -13.35 18.91 32.66
CA ARG A 40 -13.01 19.24 31.28
C ARG A 40 -11.51 19.12 31.02
N LEU A 41 -10.69 19.69 31.90
CA LEU A 41 -9.22 19.65 31.78
C LEU A 41 -8.68 18.21 31.88
N GLU A 42 -9.30 17.37 32.71
CA GLU A 42 -9.00 15.94 32.78
C GLU A 42 -9.38 15.21 31.49
N GLY A 43 -10.53 15.52 30.90
CA GLY A 43 -10.93 15.01 29.59
C GLY A 43 -9.93 15.38 28.48
N VAL A 44 -9.44 16.62 28.47
CA VAL A 44 -8.42 17.09 27.51
C VAL A 44 -7.09 16.35 27.70
N LYS A 45 -6.66 16.10 28.95
CA LYS A 45 -5.44 15.32 29.22
C LYS A 45 -5.54 13.89 28.68
N LYS A 46 -6.64 13.20 28.95
CA LYS A 46 -6.91 11.85 28.44
C LYS A 46 -6.91 11.82 26.91
N ALA A 47 -7.56 12.80 26.27
CA ALA A 47 -7.55 12.93 24.82
C ALA A 47 -6.12 13.12 24.26
N ARG A 48 -5.30 13.95 24.92
CA ARG A 48 -3.89 14.16 24.53
C ARG A 48 -3.07 12.87 24.64
N GLU A 49 -3.23 12.13 25.74
CA GLU A 49 -2.54 10.85 25.95
C GLU A 49 -2.94 9.83 24.89
N PHE A 50 -4.24 9.68 24.62
CA PHE A 50 -4.74 8.83 23.55
C PHE A 50 -4.17 9.21 22.17
N LEU A 51 -4.19 10.50 21.82
CA LEU A 51 -3.63 10.98 20.55
C LEU A 51 -2.14 10.68 20.43
N LYS A 52 -1.38 10.77 21.53
CA LYS A 52 0.03 10.40 21.56
C LYS A 52 0.22 8.91 21.28
N GLU A 53 -0.57 8.04 21.91
CA GLU A 53 -0.52 6.59 21.65
C GLU A 53 -0.84 6.26 20.19
N VAL A 54 -1.87 6.89 19.62
CA VAL A 54 -2.24 6.72 18.21
C VAL A 54 -1.12 7.20 17.29
N TYR A 55 -0.51 8.34 17.59
CA TYR A 55 0.62 8.87 16.82
C TYR A 55 1.82 7.93 16.84
N ASP A 56 2.21 7.43 18.01
CA ASP A 56 3.35 6.52 18.17
C ASP A 56 3.12 5.20 17.40
N ARG A 57 1.89 4.64 17.46
CA ARG A 57 1.50 3.46 16.65
C ARG A 57 1.50 3.75 15.15
N THR A 58 1.08 4.95 14.74
CA THR A 58 1.07 5.34 13.33
C THR A 58 2.49 5.47 12.78
N ILE A 59 3.43 6.00 13.59
CA ILE A 59 4.84 6.05 13.23
C ILE A 59 5.44 4.65 13.13
N SER A 60 5.14 3.76 14.07
CA SER A 60 5.73 2.42 14.09
C SER A 60 5.38 1.60 12.85
N VAL A 61 4.18 1.80 12.28
CA VAL A 61 3.76 1.12 11.04
C VAL A 61 4.25 1.81 9.77
N ARG A 62 4.71 3.06 9.85
CA ARG A 62 5.14 3.83 8.66
C ARG A 62 6.35 3.23 7.98
N LEU A 63 7.35 2.79 8.74
CA LEU A 63 8.58 2.20 8.18
C LEU A 63 8.29 0.86 7.46
N PRO A 64 7.61 -0.12 8.08
CA PRO A 64 7.20 -1.35 7.40
C PRO A 64 6.36 -1.09 6.14
N LEU A 65 5.48 -0.08 6.16
CA LEU A 65 4.66 0.27 4.99
C LEU A 65 5.52 0.72 3.80
N ASN A 66 6.59 1.48 4.06
CA ASN A 66 7.50 1.94 3.01
C ASN A 66 8.35 0.78 2.46
N GLU A 67 8.79 -0.13 3.32
CA GLU A 67 9.49 -1.35 2.88
C GLU A 67 8.57 -2.22 2.02
N LEU A 68 7.32 -2.42 2.42
CA LEU A 68 6.33 -3.16 1.64
C LEU A 68 6.10 -2.51 0.27
N LYS A 69 6.02 -1.18 0.19
CA LYS A 69 5.92 -0.47 -1.09
C LYS A 69 7.11 -0.75 -2.00
N ALA A 70 8.33 -0.69 -1.47
CA ALA A 70 9.54 -1.00 -2.23
C ALA A 70 9.53 -2.45 -2.76
N TYR A 71 9.07 -3.42 -1.94
CA TYR A 71 8.94 -4.81 -2.38
C TYR A 71 7.90 -4.99 -3.49
N ILE A 72 6.77 -4.27 -3.43
CA ILE A 72 5.76 -4.30 -4.48
C ILE A 72 6.33 -3.77 -5.80
N GLU A 73 7.02 -2.63 -5.77
CA GLU A 73 7.66 -2.04 -6.96
C GLU A 73 8.70 -3.00 -7.56
N MET A 74 9.53 -3.64 -6.72
CA MET A 74 10.49 -4.65 -7.17
C MET A 74 9.80 -5.88 -7.79
N TYR A 75 8.68 -6.31 -7.22
CA TYR A 75 7.92 -7.44 -7.72
C TYR A 75 7.29 -7.14 -9.09
N ASP A 76 6.72 -5.95 -9.27
CA ASP A 76 6.11 -5.53 -10.53
C ASP A 76 7.15 -5.49 -11.66
N ASP A 77 8.33 -4.94 -11.38
CA ASP A 77 9.47 -4.94 -12.31
C ASP A 77 9.91 -6.35 -12.71
N LEU A 78 9.99 -7.26 -11.73
CA LEU A 78 10.36 -8.65 -11.98
C LEU A 78 9.29 -9.36 -12.79
N HIS A 79 8.02 -9.16 -12.44
CA HIS A 79 6.87 -9.75 -13.11
C HIS A 79 6.83 -9.33 -14.59
N GLU A 80 7.07 -8.06 -14.89
CA GLU A 80 7.13 -7.56 -16.27
C GLU A 80 8.28 -8.21 -17.07
N LYS A 81 9.46 -8.34 -16.47
CA LYS A 81 10.63 -9.01 -17.10
C LYS A 81 10.34 -10.48 -17.40
N VAL A 82 9.72 -11.19 -16.45
CA VAL A 82 9.32 -12.59 -16.63
C VAL A 82 8.30 -12.71 -17.77
N ALA A 83 7.26 -11.86 -17.78
CA ALA A 83 6.25 -11.88 -18.83
C ALA A 83 6.85 -11.62 -20.23
N LYS A 84 7.78 -10.66 -20.35
CA LYS A 84 8.51 -10.39 -21.61
C LYS A 84 9.32 -11.59 -22.08
N GLU A 85 10.05 -12.24 -21.17
CA GLU A 85 10.88 -13.41 -21.52
C GLU A 85 10.01 -14.63 -21.87
N GLU A 86 8.87 -14.84 -21.21
CA GLU A 86 7.91 -15.88 -21.59
C GLU A 86 7.30 -15.64 -22.97
N ALA A 87 6.89 -14.39 -23.27
CA ALA A 87 6.39 -14.03 -24.59
C ALA A 87 7.45 -14.27 -25.67
N ARG A 88 8.71 -13.90 -25.39
CA ARG A 88 9.84 -14.16 -26.28
C ARG A 88 10.05 -15.66 -26.52
N LYS A 89 10.02 -16.49 -25.47
CA LYS A 89 10.13 -17.95 -25.57
C LYS A 89 9.00 -18.53 -26.42
N LYS A 90 7.76 -18.10 -26.20
CA LYS A 90 6.60 -18.51 -27.01
C LYS A 90 6.76 -18.14 -28.48
N ALA A 91 7.23 -16.93 -28.78
CA ALA A 91 7.48 -16.49 -30.15
C ALA A 91 8.59 -17.32 -30.84
N ILE A 92 9.67 -17.64 -30.11
CA ILE A 92 10.73 -18.52 -30.60
C ILE A 92 10.18 -19.91 -30.90
N GLN A 93 9.42 -20.49 -29.97
CA GLN A 93 8.85 -21.83 -30.13
C GLN A 93 7.92 -21.90 -31.34
N TYR A 94 7.01 -20.94 -31.47
CA TYR A 94 6.13 -20.84 -32.62
C TYR A 94 6.91 -20.79 -33.94
N ARG A 95 8.00 -20.01 -33.99
CA ARG A 95 8.84 -19.90 -35.19
C ARG A 95 9.60 -21.19 -35.49
N LEU A 96 10.05 -21.94 -34.48
CA LEU A 96 10.67 -23.26 -34.66
C LEU A 96 9.69 -24.25 -35.27
N GLU A 97 8.43 -24.23 -34.83
CA GLU A 97 7.38 -25.17 -35.23
C GLU A 97 6.78 -24.85 -36.60
N HIS A 98 6.55 -23.58 -36.91
CA HIS A 98 5.75 -23.15 -38.06
C HIS A 98 6.50 -22.26 -39.06
N GLY A 99 7.63 -21.66 -38.66
CA GLY A 99 8.36 -20.70 -39.48
C GLY A 99 9.42 -21.32 -40.39
N GLY A 100 10.16 -20.44 -41.08
CA GLY A 100 11.30 -20.81 -41.92
C GLY A 100 10.98 -20.94 -43.40
N CYS A 101 11.98 -21.34 -44.19
CA CYS A 101 11.84 -21.62 -45.61
C CYS A 101 12.20 -23.07 -45.91
N ILE A 102 11.67 -23.59 -47.02
CA ILE A 102 12.03 -24.90 -47.52
C ILE A 102 13.27 -24.77 -48.40
N VAL A 103 14.30 -25.54 -48.11
CA VAL A 103 15.52 -25.64 -48.89
C VAL A 103 15.67 -27.07 -49.37
N VAL A 104 15.92 -27.23 -50.67
CA VAL A 104 16.22 -28.52 -51.28
C VAL A 104 17.73 -28.58 -51.52
N LYS A 105 18.42 -29.56 -50.92
CA LYS A 105 19.85 -29.77 -51.09
C LYS A 105 20.12 -31.08 -51.82
N PHE A 106 20.86 -31.00 -52.92
CA PHE A 106 21.31 -32.17 -53.65
C PHE A 106 22.57 -32.74 -53.00
N VAL A 107 22.53 -34.02 -52.62
CA VAL A 107 23.72 -34.76 -52.16
C VAL A 107 24.17 -35.68 -53.30
N PRO A 108 25.30 -35.39 -53.96
CA PRO A 108 25.77 -36.18 -55.08
C PRO A 108 26.25 -37.56 -54.64
N CYS A 109 26.13 -38.56 -55.53
CA CYS A 109 26.71 -39.88 -55.34
C CYS A 109 28.24 -39.79 -55.36
N GLY A 110 28.90 -40.47 -54.42
CA GLY A 110 30.34 -40.73 -54.52
C GLY A 110 30.67 -41.75 -55.62
N LYS A 111 31.95 -41.85 -56.01
CA LYS A 111 32.43 -42.68 -57.14
C LYS A 111 32.12 -44.20 -57.04
N HIS A 112 31.74 -44.72 -55.87
CA HIS A 112 31.46 -46.15 -55.65
C HIS A 112 30.20 -46.39 -54.82
N CYS A 113 29.07 -45.80 -55.19
CA CYS A 113 27.86 -45.97 -54.39
C CYS A 113 27.01 -47.17 -54.82
N SER A 114 26.83 -48.13 -53.90
CA SER A 114 26.04 -49.36 -54.08
C SER A 114 24.67 -49.35 -53.39
N GLY A 115 24.24 -48.22 -52.81
CA GLY A 115 22.93 -48.13 -52.14
C GLY A 115 22.70 -46.99 -51.14
N CYS A 116 23.56 -45.97 -51.08
CA CYS A 116 23.35 -44.86 -50.15
C CYS A 116 22.13 -44.03 -50.56
N PRO A 117 21.44 -43.39 -49.60
CA PRO A 117 20.30 -42.58 -49.95
C PRO A 117 20.82 -41.35 -50.72
N HIS A 118 20.53 -41.33 -52.02
CA HIS A 118 20.79 -40.19 -52.87
C HIS A 118 19.50 -39.46 -53.16
N GLY A 119 19.65 -38.16 -53.34
CA GLY A 119 18.60 -37.34 -53.84
C GLY A 119 18.70 -35.93 -53.31
N PRO A 120 17.89 -35.05 -53.90
CA PRO A 120 17.53 -33.84 -53.21
C PRO A 120 16.85 -34.20 -51.88
N TYR A 121 17.37 -33.64 -50.80
CA TYR A 121 16.76 -33.70 -49.49
C TYR A 121 16.07 -32.38 -49.19
N LYS A 122 14.87 -32.47 -48.65
CA LYS A 122 14.06 -31.33 -48.26
C LYS A 122 14.35 -30.99 -46.80
N TYR A 123 14.64 -29.73 -46.54
CA TYR A 123 14.85 -29.20 -45.20
C TYR A 123 13.96 -28.00 -44.97
N ARG A 124 13.45 -27.82 -43.75
CA ARG A 124 12.95 -26.54 -43.27
C ARG A 124 14.07 -25.83 -42.53
N VAL A 125 14.37 -24.60 -42.91
CA VAL A 125 15.43 -23.79 -42.31
C VAL A 125 14.81 -22.60 -41.61
N VAL A 126 15.04 -22.52 -40.30
CA VAL A 126 14.53 -21.44 -39.44
C VAL A 126 15.72 -20.66 -38.87
N LYS A 127 15.70 -19.32 -38.98
CA LYS A 127 16.73 -18.46 -38.37
C LYS A 127 16.20 -17.83 -37.08
N ILE A 128 16.85 -18.14 -35.95
CA ILE A 128 16.50 -17.63 -34.61
C ILE A 128 17.78 -17.16 -33.93
N GLY A 129 17.78 -15.93 -33.40
CA GLY A 129 18.93 -15.40 -32.68
C GLY A 129 20.23 -15.42 -33.49
N GLY A 130 20.15 -15.20 -34.81
CA GLY A 130 21.30 -15.25 -35.71
C GLY A 130 21.73 -16.66 -36.14
N LYS A 131 21.27 -17.72 -35.48
CA LYS A 131 21.61 -19.12 -35.78
C LYS A 131 20.57 -19.75 -36.71
N GLN A 132 21.02 -20.65 -37.59
CA GLN A 132 20.13 -21.44 -38.45
C GLN A 132 19.86 -22.80 -37.83
N HIS A 133 18.58 -23.17 -37.77
CA HIS A 133 18.10 -24.48 -37.36
C HIS A 133 17.55 -25.21 -38.58
N TRP A 134 18.07 -26.40 -38.87
CA TRP A 134 17.73 -27.21 -40.04
C TRP A 134 16.93 -28.43 -39.59
N PHE A 135 15.71 -28.56 -40.12
CA PHE A 135 14.84 -29.71 -39.87
C PHE A 135 14.75 -30.54 -41.15
N TYR A 136 15.15 -31.80 -41.11
CA TYR A 136 15.01 -32.72 -42.23
C TYR A 136 13.54 -33.10 -42.43
N LEU A 137 13.03 -32.98 -43.65
CA LEU A 137 11.64 -33.26 -44.00
C LEU A 137 11.47 -34.49 -44.91
N GLY A 138 12.56 -35.17 -45.26
CA GLY A 138 12.54 -36.32 -46.17
C GLY A 138 13.22 -36.04 -47.52
N LYS A 139 13.08 -37.02 -48.43
CA LYS A 139 13.45 -36.84 -49.84
C LYS A 139 12.47 -35.87 -50.51
N ALA A 140 12.99 -35.01 -51.39
CA ALA A 140 12.20 -34.02 -52.13
C ALA A 140 11.56 -34.61 -53.39
#